data_AF-I4FUC0-F1
#
_entry.id   AF-I4FUC0-F1
#
_cell.length_a   1.000
_cell.length_b   1.000
_cell.length_c   1.000
_cell.angle_alpha   90.00
_cell.angle_beta   90.00
_cell.angle_gamma   90.00
#
_symmetry.space_group_name_H-M   'P 1'
#
loop_
_entity.id
_entity.type
_entity.pdbx_description
1 polymer ?
#
loop_
_entity_poly.entity_id
_entity_poly.type
_entity_poly.pdbx_seq_one_letter_code
_entity_poly.pdbx_strand_id
1 'polypeptide(L)'
;MTNNKKTSKEIQAERRVSIAPLFFTVLMGIAYDRMIEVASKSFSSGGLTLDNILLVSTFLLISMRFFIGNQLYLISEGFNNLSSLAWIYDFLIITLESICIVFLGSLSSVDVNQNTSLGFVQFMLILYVVDVFWLLSLVFLRKLFRRQLNSIPLSWFVLNLFLFILIIILNYLINDLYSTVGLAWLVVLNLIGFILDVVIIDYSDLL
;
A
#
# COMPACT_ATOMS: atom_id res chain seq x y z
N MET A 1 15.45 -6.40 -43.19
CA MET A 1 14.45 -5.90 -42.21
C MET A 1 13.51 -7.04 -41.86
N THR A 2 13.84 -7.83 -40.86
CA THR A 2 12.97 -8.91 -40.37
C THR A 2 11.88 -8.29 -39.51
N ASN A 3 10.69 -8.17 -40.10
CA ASN A 3 9.49 -7.69 -39.42
C ASN A 3 9.01 -8.81 -38.49
N ASN A 4 9.58 -8.85 -37.29
CA ASN A 4 9.23 -9.88 -36.31
C ASN A 4 7.81 -9.58 -35.81
N LYS A 5 6.80 -10.30 -36.33
CA LYS A 5 5.41 -10.18 -35.87
C LYS A 5 5.36 -10.62 -34.41
N LYS A 6 5.22 -9.65 -33.50
CA LYS A 6 4.97 -9.92 -32.08
C LYS A 6 3.75 -10.83 -31.93
N THR A 7 3.83 -11.78 -31.01
CA THR A 7 2.72 -12.69 -30.73
C THR A 7 1.59 -11.96 -30.02
N SER A 8 0.35 -12.45 -30.11
CA SER A 8 -0.80 -11.84 -29.40
C SER A 8 -0.60 -11.79 -27.88
N LYS A 9 0.17 -12.74 -27.33
CA LYS A 9 0.55 -12.79 -25.91
C LYS A 9 1.54 -11.68 -25.55
N GLU A 10 2.55 -11.44 -26.37
CA GLU A 10 3.52 -10.34 -26.17
C GLU A 10 2.82 -8.98 -26.19
N ILE A 11 1.92 -8.76 -27.15
CA ILE A 11 1.15 -7.51 -27.24
C ILE A 11 0.25 -7.32 -25.99
N GLN A 12 -0.35 -8.40 -25.48
CA GLN A 12 -1.13 -8.33 -24.24
C GLN A 12 -0.26 -8.04 -23.02
N ALA A 13 0.91 -8.66 -22.89
CA ALA A 13 1.85 -8.39 -21.80
C ALA A 13 2.31 -6.93 -21.82
N GLU A 14 2.72 -6.39 -22.97
CA GLU A 14 3.14 -4.98 -23.11
C GLU A 14 2.04 -3.99 -22.72
N ARG A 15 0.79 -4.27 -23.09
CA ARG A 15 -0.35 -3.44 -22.68
C ARG A 15 -0.58 -3.46 -21.17
N ARG A 16 -0.43 -4.62 -20.53
CA ARG A 16 -0.57 -4.75 -19.07
C ARG A 16 0.47 -3.93 -18.33
N VAL A 17 1.74 -4.02 -18.77
CA VAL A 17 2.86 -3.24 -18.22
C VAL A 17 2.68 -1.74 -18.41
N SER A 18 2.01 -1.32 -19.48
CA SER A 18 1.82 0.12 -19.75
C SER A 18 0.63 0.70 -18.99
N ILE A 19 -0.49 -0.03 -18.89
CA ILE A 19 -1.74 0.50 -18.37
C ILE A 19 -1.81 0.44 -16.85
N ALA A 20 -1.37 -0.67 -16.23
CA ALA A 20 -1.53 -0.86 -14.79
C ALA A 20 -0.74 0.19 -13.97
N PRO A 21 0.57 0.40 -14.20
CA PRO A 21 1.34 1.47 -13.54
C PRO A 21 0.71 2.86 -13.64
N LEU A 22 0.24 3.23 -14.82
CA LEU A 22 -0.41 4.51 -15.06
C LEU A 22 -1.71 4.65 -14.26
N PHE A 23 -2.54 3.60 -14.27
CA PHE A 23 -3.79 3.57 -13.52
C PHE A 23 -3.56 3.77 -12.02
N PHE A 24 -2.58 3.06 -11.43
CA PHE A 24 -2.27 3.22 -10.01
C PHE A 24 -1.62 4.56 -9.68
N THR A 25 -0.86 5.15 -10.61
CA THR A 25 -0.34 6.52 -10.46
C THR A 25 -1.48 7.54 -10.36
N VAL A 26 -2.54 7.39 -11.17
CA VAL A 26 -3.73 8.24 -11.09
C VAL A 26 -4.45 8.06 -9.76
N LEU A 27 -4.67 6.82 -9.30
CA LEU A 27 -5.29 6.56 -8.00
C LEU A 27 -4.48 7.16 -6.85
N MET A 28 -3.16 7.07 -6.91
CA MET A 28 -2.27 7.67 -5.91
C MET A 28 -2.35 9.20 -5.93
N GLY A 29 -2.43 9.81 -7.10
CA GLY A 29 -2.68 11.25 -7.24
C GLY A 29 -4.00 11.68 -6.59
N ILE A 30 -5.07 10.89 -6.76
CA ILE A 30 -6.37 11.14 -6.09
C ILE A 30 -6.23 11.03 -4.58
N ALA A 31 -5.48 10.05 -4.06
CA ALA A 31 -5.26 9.91 -2.62
C ALA A 31 -4.52 11.12 -2.03
N TYR A 32 -3.53 11.65 -2.74
CA TYR A 32 -2.81 12.88 -2.34
C TYR A 32 -3.66 14.12 -2.42
N ASP A 33 -4.48 14.27 -3.45
CA ASP A 33 -5.46 15.36 -3.53
C ASP A 33 -6.40 15.36 -2.31
N ARG A 34 -6.92 14.19 -1.93
CA ARG A 34 -7.78 14.04 -0.74
C ARG A 34 -7.06 14.36 0.56
N MET A 35 -5.83 13.89 0.73
CA MET A 35 -5.05 14.23 1.92
C MET A 35 -4.79 15.73 2.01
N ILE A 36 -4.39 16.38 0.91
CA ILE A 36 -4.12 17.82 0.88
C ILE A 36 -5.39 18.61 1.19
N GLU A 37 -6.53 18.23 0.60
CA GLU A 37 -7.82 18.87 0.86
C GLU A 37 -8.15 18.85 2.37
N VAL A 38 -8.00 17.69 3.02
CA VAL A 38 -8.32 17.49 4.44
C VAL A 38 -7.31 18.20 5.34
N ALA A 39 -6.01 18.05 5.06
CA ALA A 39 -4.93 18.70 5.81
C ALA A 39 -5.04 20.22 5.74
N SER A 40 -5.27 20.78 4.55
CA SER A 40 -5.43 22.23 4.35
C SER A 40 -6.62 22.79 5.12
N LYS A 41 -7.76 22.08 5.16
CA LYS A 41 -8.93 22.50 5.94
C LYS A 41 -8.61 22.51 7.43
N SER A 42 -8.01 21.44 7.94
CA SER A 42 -7.65 21.33 9.35
C SER A 42 -6.61 22.38 9.77
N PHE A 43 -5.62 22.66 8.93
CA PHE A 43 -4.64 23.75 9.18
C PHE A 43 -5.28 25.13 9.16
N SER A 44 -6.30 25.34 8.34
CA SER A 44 -7.01 26.63 8.26
C SER A 44 -7.93 26.86 9.47
N SER A 45 -8.55 25.80 10.00
CA SER A 45 -9.48 25.90 11.13
C SER A 45 -8.81 25.83 12.51
N GLY A 46 -7.84 24.93 12.68
CA GLY A 46 -7.18 24.65 13.96
C GLY A 46 -5.72 25.09 14.04
N GLY A 47 -5.15 25.60 12.93
CA GLY A 47 -3.73 25.90 12.83
C GLY A 47 -2.87 24.67 12.57
N LEU A 48 -1.55 24.91 12.46
CA LEU A 48 -0.57 23.85 12.21
C LEU A 48 -0.22 23.15 13.53
N THR A 49 -0.98 22.12 13.89
CA THR A 49 -0.75 21.30 15.08
C THR A 49 0.18 20.13 14.78
N LEU A 50 0.97 19.72 15.78
CA LEU A 50 1.90 18.60 15.63
C LEU A 50 1.16 17.29 15.29
N ASP A 51 -0.01 17.08 15.88
CA ASP A 51 -0.79 15.86 15.68
C ASP A 51 -1.22 15.69 14.22
N ASN A 52 -1.69 16.77 13.59
CA ASN A 52 -2.05 16.74 12.17
C ASN A 52 -0.83 16.52 11.26
N ILE A 53 0.32 17.11 11.60
CA ILE A 53 1.57 16.86 10.86
C ILE A 53 1.99 15.40 10.96
N LEU A 54 1.92 14.80 12.16
CA LEU A 54 2.27 13.40 12.38
C LEU A 54 1.33 12.46 11.62
N LEU A 55 0.03 12.75 11.62
CA LEU A 55 -0.95 11.94 10.90
C LEU A 55 -0.76 12.03 9.37
N VAL A 56 -0.56 13.23 8.83
CA VAL A 56 -0.21 13.43 7.41
C VAL A 56 1.11 12.73 7.06
N SER A 57 2.13 12.82 7.93
CA SER A 57 3.41 12.13 7.72
C SER A 57 3.23 10.62 7.71
N THR A 58 2.40 10.08 8.60
CA THR A 58 2.07 8.65 8.63
C THR A 58 1.42 8.21 7.32
N PHE A 59 0.46 9.00 6.82
CA PHE A 59 -0.17 8.76 5.52
C PHE A 59 0.85 8.74 4.38
N LEU A 60 1.74 9.74 4.31
CA LEU A 60 2.77 9.81 3.27
C LEU A 60 3.68 8.58 3.29
N LEU A 61 4.10 8.12 4.47
CA LEU A 61 4.93 6.93 4.62
C LEU A 61 4.21 5.65 4.14
N ILE A 62 2.97 5.44 4.58
CA ILE A 62 2.19 4.25 4.18
C ILE A 62 1.93 4.27 2.68
N SER A 63 1.42 5.38 2.17
CA SER A 63 1.01 5.48 0.78
C SER A 63 2.20 5.37 -0.18
N MET A 64 3.35 5.99 0.12
CA MET A 64 4.56 5.79 -0.67
C MET A 64 5.07 4.35 -0.59
N ARG A 65 5.03 3.70 0.58
CA ARG A 65 5.46 2.29 0.72
C ARG A 65 4.66 1.39 -0.21
N PHE A 66 3.32 1.43 -0.11
CA PHE A 66 2.45 0.62 -0.96
C PHE A 66 2.55 1.01 -2.42
N PHE A 67 2.67 2.30 -2.75
CA PHE A 67 2.81 2.74 -4.12
C PHE A 67 4.08 2.17 -4.77
N ILE A 68 5.23 2.31 -4.11
CA ILE A 68 6.51 1.81 -4.65
C ILE A 68 6.48 0.28 -4.78
N GLY A 69 6.08 -0.43 -3.72
CA GLY A 69 5.97 -1.89 -3.74
C GLY A 69 5.05 -2.37 -4.87
N ASN A 70 3.83 -1.81 -4.97
CA ASN A 70 2.90 -2.18 -6.03
C ASN A 70 3.45 -1.86 -7.43
N GLN A 71 4.13 -0.74 -7.63
CA GLN A 71 4.76 -0.43 -8.92
C GLN A 71 5.84 -1.44 -9.27
N LEU A 72 6.72 -1.78 -8.33
CA LEU A 72 7.79 -2.77 -8.53
C LEU A 72 7.23 -4.16 -8.82
N TYR A 73 6.19 -4.58 -8.11
CA TYR A 73 5.50 -5.84 -8.37
C TYR A 73 4.90 -5.90 -9.78
N LEU A 74 4.21 -4.84 -10.20
CA LEU A 74 3.53 -4.78 -11.49
C LEU A 74 4.48 -4.75 -12.70
N ILE A 75 5.70 -4.23 -12.52
CA ILE A 75 6.71 -4.25 -13.59
C ILE A 75 7.59 -5.49 -13.57
N SER A 76 7.53 -6.30 -12.49
CA SER A 76 8.36 -7.49 -12.34
C SER A 76 8.12 -8.51 -13.46
N GLU A 77 9.18 -9.23 -13.85
CA GLU A 77 9.09 -10.29 -14.86
C GLU A 77 8.14 -11.43 -14.44
N GLY A 78 8.02 -11.66 -13.13
CA GLY A 78 7.09 -12.63 -12.54
C GLY A 78 5.64 -12.30 -12.87
N PHE A 79 5.25 -11.02 -12.72
CA PHE A 79 3.90 -10.54 -12.99
C PHE A 79 3.53 -10.59 -14.49
N ASN A 80 4.49 -10.26 -15.36
CA ASN A 80 4.28 -10.24 -16.82
C ASN A 80 4.03 -11.63 -17.42
N ASN A 81 4.58 -12.66 -16.77
CA ASN A 81 4.43 -14.05 -17.18
C ASN A 81 3.22 -14.75 -16.55
N LEU A 82 2.40 -14.04 -15.75
CA LEU A 82 1.21 -14.60 -15.15
C LEU A 82 0.15 -14.95 -16.19
N SER A 83 -0.53 -16.08 -15.94
CA SER A 83 -1.79 -16.39 -16.64
C SER A 83 -2.79 -15.24 -16.46
N SER A 84 -3.61 -14.96 -17.48
CA SER A 84 -4.54 -13.84 -17.48
C SER A 84 -5.45 -13.76 -16.24
N LEU A 85 -5.90 -14.90 -15.69
CA LEU A 85 -6.74 -14.91 -14.49
C LEU A 85 -5.98 -14.49 -13.22
N ALA A 86 -4.74 -14.96 -13.06
CA ALA A 86 -3.89 -14.56 -11.93
C ALA A 86 -3.57 -13.06 -12.01
N TRP A 87 -3.27 -12.57 -13.21
CA TRP A 87 -3.06 -11.15 -13.44
C TRP A 87 -4.28 -10.29 -13.07
N ILE A 88 -5.49 -10.70 -13.46
CA ILE A 88 -6.73 -9.99 -13.09
C ILE A 88 -6.92 -10.01 -11.56
N TYR A 89 -6.65 -11.16 -10.92
CA TYR A 89 -6.78 -11.29 -9.47
C TYR A 89 -5.86 -10.30 -8.75
N ASP A 90 -4.57 -10.29 -9.05
CA ASP A 90 -3.59 -9.38 -8.44
C ASP A 90 -3.92 -7.92 -8.74
N PHE A 91 -4.31 -7.61 -10.00
CA PHE A 91 -4.73 -6.26 -10.38
C PHE A 91 -5.93 -5.77 -9.55
N LEU A 92 -6.93 -6.62 -9.30
CA LEU A 92 -8.10 -6.26 -8.50
C LEU A 92 -7.75 -6.03 -7.03
N ILE A 93 -6.85 -6.84 -6.46
CA ILE A 93 -6.39 -6.65 -5.08
C ILE A 93 -5.63 -5.33 -4.94
N ILE A 94 -4.64 -5.08 -5.81
CA ILE A 94 -3.86 -3.82 -5.78
C ILE A 94 -4.78 -2.61 -5.99
N THR A 95 -5.82 -2.76 -6.81
CA THR A 95 -6.86 -1.73 -6.96
C THR A 95 -7.63 -1.51 -5.67
N LEU A 96 -8.03 -2.57 -4.96
CA LEU A 96 -8.71 -2.46 -3.67
C LEU A 96 -7.82 -1.75 -2.63
N GLU A 97 -6.54 -2.09 -2.54
CA GLU A 97 -5.58 -1.42 -1.67
C GLU A 97 -5.43 0.06 -2.02
N SER A 98 -5.29 0.38 -3.30
CA SER A 98 -5.21 1.77 -3.77
C SER A 98 -6.46 2.58 -3.41
N ILE A 99 -7.64 1.97 -3.49
CA ILE A 99 -8.90 2.59 -3.04
C ILE A 99 -8.87 2.82 -1.53
N CYS A 100 -8.41 1.85 -0.74
CA CYS A 100 -8.24 2.01 0.70
C CYS A 100 -7.27 3.15 1.04
N ILE A 101 -6.19 3.35 0.26
CA ILE A 101 -5.27 4.50 0.42
C ILE A 101 -5.97 5.83 0.12
N VAL A 102 -6.85 5.89 -0.89
CA VAL A 102 -7.66 7.10 -1.14
C VAL A 102 -8.54 7.45 0.06
N PHE A 103 -9.20 6.47 0.68
CA PHE A 103 -9.95 6.67 1.91
C PHE A 103 -9.06 7.10 3.07
N LEU A 104 -7.88 6.49 3.20
CA LEU A 104 -6.89 6.88 4.22
C LEU A 104 -6.48 8.36 4.07
N GLY A 105 -6.32 8.84 2.83
CA GLY A 105 -6.07 10.26 2.54
C GLY A 105 -7.20 11.16 3.05
N SER A 106 -8.46 10.77 2.85
CA SER A 106 -9.63 11.50 3.36
C SER A 106 -9.75 11.54 4.90
N LEU A 107 -8.99 10.70 5.60
CA LEU A 107 -8.96 10.61 7.06
C LEU A 107 -7.65 11.15 7.64
N SER A 108 -6.85 11.90 6.88
CA SER A 108 -5.53 12.40 7.32
C SER A 108 -5.61 13.68 8.18
N SER A 109 -6.63 13.79 9.05
CA SER A 109 -6.77 14.86 10.05
C SER A 109 -7.36 14.32 11.35
N VAL A 110 -6.82 14.73 12.49
CA VAL A 110 -7.30 14.27 13.81
C VAL A 110 -8.75 14.71 14.05
N ASP A 111 -9.11 15.93 13.65
CA ASP A 111 -10.45 16.48 13.81
C ASP A 111 -11.52 15.63 13.10
N VAL A 112 -11.18 15.11 11.91
CA VAL A 112 -12.06 14.22 11.14
C VAL A 112 -12.21 12.89 11.88
N ASN A 113 -11.11 12.32 12.37
CA ASN A 113 -11.10 11.01 13.01
C ASN A 113 -11.91 10.94 14.31
N GLN A 114 -11.95 12.03 15.08
CA GLN A 114 -12.74 12.09 16.31
C GLN A 114 -14.26 11.97 16.07
N ASN A 115 -14.71 12.24 14.84
CA ASN A 115 -16.13 12.27 14.47
C ASN A 115 -16.57 11.08 13.59
N THR A 116 -15.68 10.12 13.33
CA THR A 116 -15.93 8.97 12.45
C THR A 116 -15.86 7.66 13.21
N SER A 117 -16.71 6.69 12.86
CA SER A 117 -16.70 5.35 13.45
C SER A 117 -15.51 4.49 13.00
N LEU A 118 -15.04 4.70 11.76
CA LEU A 118 -13.85 4.08 11.20
C LEU A 118 -12.87 5.18 10.83
N GLY A 119 -11.82 5.30 11.64
CA GLY A 119 -10.76 6.28 11.45
C GLY A 119 -9.58 5.74 10.66
N PHE A 120 -8.56 6.59 10.58
CA PHE A 120 -7.30 6.39 9.89
C PHE A 120 -6.63 5.08 10.30
N VAL A 121 -6.53 4.82 11.61
CA VAL A 121 -5.86 3.63 12.14
C VAL A 121 -6.57 2.36 11.68
N GLN A 122 -7.91 2.35 11.66
CA GLN A 122 -8.69 1.20 11.22
C GLN A 122 -8.46 0.92 9.72
N PHE A 123 -8.44 1.96 8.87
CA PHE A 123 -8.13 1.78 7.45
C PHE A 123 -6.69 1.34 7.20
N MET A 124 -5.73 1.83 7.98
CA MET A 124 -4.34 1.35 7.94
C MET A 124 -4.25 -0.14 8.30
N LEU A 125 -4.96 -0.59 9.34
CA LEU A 125 -4.99 -2.00 9.72
C LEU A 125 -5.67 -2.86 8.66
N ILE A 126 -6.75 -2.36 8.04
CA ILE A 126 -7.42 -3.05 6.92
C ILE A 126 -6.45 -3.23 5.75
N LEU A 127 -5.67 -2.20 5.39
CA LEU A 127 -4.66 -2.30 4.34
C LEU A 127 -3.67 -3.44 4.61
N TYR A 128 -3.13 -3.53 5.83
CA TYR A 128 -2.17 -4.59 6.18
C TYR A 128 -2.80 -5.98 6.14
N VAL A 129 -4.05 -6.08 6.57
CA VAL A 129 -4.80 -7.34 6.55
C VAL A 129 -5.10 -7.78 5.11
N VAL A 130 -5.50 -6.86 4.24
CA VAL A 130 -5.76 -7.15 2.81
C VAL A 130 -4.50 -7.69 2.14
N ASP A 131 -3.37 -7.02 2.34
CA ASP A 131 -2.08 -7.45 1.76
C ASP A 131 -1.64 -8.82 2.30
N VAL A 132 -1.73 -9.02 3.61
CA VAL A 132 -1.44 -10.32 4.25
C VAL A 132 -2.32 -11.44 3.68
N PHE A 133 -3.62 -11.20 3.51
CA PHE A 133 -4.52 -12.18 2.93
C PHE A 133 -4.26 -12.43 1.45
N TRP A 134 -3.86 -11.41 0.70
CA TRP A 134 -3.44 -11.55 -0.69
C TRP A 134 -2.22 -12.45 -0.83
N LEU A 135 -1.17 -12.22 -0.04
CA LEU A 135 0.03 -13.06 -0.08
C LEU A 135 -0.27 -14.49 0.38
N LEU A 136 -1.13 -14.69 1.38
CA LEU A 136 -1.60 -16.01 1.78
C LEU A 136 -2.38 -16.72 0.67
N SER A 137 -3.23 -16.00 -0.06
CA SER A 137 -4.00 -16.57 -1.17
C SER A 137 -3.08 -17.01 -2.31
N LEU A 138 -2.02 -16.24 -2.61
CA LEU A 138 -1.01 -16.59 -3.60
C LEU A 138 -0.23 -17.86 -3.19
N VAL A 139 0.17 -17.97 -1.93
CA VAL A 139 0.81 -19.18 -1.39
C VAL A 139 -0.12 -20.39 -1.50
N PHE A 140 -1.40 -20.22 -1.17
CA PHE A 140 -2.40 -21.27 -1.28
C PHE A 140 -2.65 -21.70 -2.73
N LEU A 141 -2.81 -20.75 -3.65
CA LEU A 141 -2.98 -21.00 -5.08
C LEU A 141 -1.77 -21.71 -5.68
N ARG A 142 -0.56 -21.35 -5.26
CA ARG A 142 0.67 -22.05 -5.64
C ARG A 142 0.61 -23.54 -5.26
N LYS A 143 0.21 -23.82 -4.02
CA LYS A 143 0.09 -25.18 -3.49
C LYS A 143 -1.00 -25.98 -4.23
N LEU A 144 -2.13 -25.34 -4.52
CA LEU A 144 -3.28 -25.98 -5.16
C LEU A 144 -3.02 -26.31 -6.64
N PHE A 145 -2.42 -25.40 -7.39
CA PHE A 145 -2.26 -25.54 -8.85
C PHE A 145 -0.87 -26.02 -9.29
N ARG A 146 0.07 -26.25 -8.35
CA ARG A 146 1.48 -26.64 -8.60
C ARG A 146 2.17 -25.78 -9.66
N ARG A 147 1.72 -24.53 -9.85
CA ARG A 147 2.34 -23.59 -10.78
C ARG A 147 3.53 -22.91 -10.12
N GLN A 148 4.60 -22.72 -10.87
CA GLN A 148 5.69 -21.84 -10.48
C GLN A 148 5.19 -20.39 -10.58
N LEU A 149 4.59 -19.89 -9.50
CA LEU A 149 4.54 -18.46 -9.24
C LEU A 149 5.96 -18.08 -8.80
N ASN A 150 6.74 -17.53 -9.73
CA ASN A 150 8.08 -17.04 -9.42
C ASN A 150 7.95 -15.79 -8.53
N SER A 151 8.72 -15.77 -7.44
CA SER A 151 8.82 -14.71 -6.42
C SER A 151 7.50 -14.19 -5.85
N ILE A 152 6.93 -14.94 -4.89
CA ILE A 152 6.00 -14.35 -3.93
C ILE A 152 6.85 -13.53 -2.95
N PRO A 153 6.59 -12.21 -2.76
CA PRO A 153 7.35 -11.37 -1.85
C PRO A 153 6.96 -11.67 -0.40
N LEU A 154 7.43 -12.80 0.13
CA LEU A 154 7.14 -13.24 1.50
C LEU A 154 7.64 -12.24 2.56
N SER A 155 8.67 -11.46 2.23
CA SER A 155 9.16 -10.38 3.09
C SER A 155 8.08 -9.35 3.39
N TRP A 156 7.23 -9.01 2.41
CA TRP A 156 6.11 -8.08 2.59
C TRP A 156 5.06 -8.64 3.55
N PHE A 157 4.75 -9.94 3.43
CA PHE A 157 3.83 -10.62 4.35
C PHE A 157 4.33 -10.51 5.79
N VAL A 158 5.61 -10.81 6.03
CA VAL A 158 6.20 -10.76 7.37
C VAL A 158 6.17 -9.32 7.90
N LEU A 159 6.53 -8.35 7.09
CA LEU A 159 6.57 -6.95 7.48
C LEU A 159 5.17 -6.40 7.81
N ASN A 160 4.19 -6.62 6.92
CA ASN A 160 2.82 -6.13 7.10
C ASN A 160 2.12 -6.82 8.28
N LEU A 161 2.35 -8.12 8.48
CA LEU A 161 1.87 -8.83 9.66
C LEU A 161 2.51 -8.30 10.95
N PHE A 162 3.81 -8.04 10.94
CA PHE A 162 4.53 -7.50 12.09
C PHE A 162 4.03 -6.09 12.44
N LEU A 163 3.90 -5.20 11.46
CA LEU A 163 3.36 -3.85 11.66
C LEU A 163 1.92 -3.90 12.19
N PHE A 164 1.07 -4.76 11.64
CA PHE A 164 -0.28 -4.99 12.13
C PHE A 164 -0.28 -5.36 13.62
N ILE A 165 0.52 -6.37 14.00
CA ILE A 165 0.61 -6.81 15.41
C ILE A 165 1.12 -5.68 16.30
N LEU A 166 2.16 -4.94 15.89
CA LEU A 166 2.71 -3.85 16.67
C LEU A 166 1.70 -2.73 16.90
N ILE A 167 0.90 -2.37 15.91
CA ILE A 167 -0.12 -1.32 16.06
C ILE A 167 -1.26 -1.81 16.97
N ILE A 168 -1.64 -3.09 16.89
CA ILE A 168 -2.63 -3.68 17.83
C ILE A 168 -2.10 -3.64 19.27
N ILE A 169 -0.83 -3.99 19.49
CA ILE A 169 -0.18 -3.88 20.80
C ILE A 169 -0.14 -2.42 21.25
N LEU A 170 0.24 -1.50 20.37
CA LEU A 170 0.27 -0.06 20.67
C LEU A 170 -1.11 0.46 21.07
N ASN A 171 -2.16 0.05 20.37
CA ASN A 171 -3.56 0.39 20.69
C ASN A 171 -4.00 -0.13 22.06
N TYR A 172 -3.42 -1.23 22.53
CA TYR A 172 -3.69 -1.75 23.86
C TYR A 172 -2.91 -1.01 24.96
N LEU A 173 -1.71 -0.50 24.64
CA LEU A 173 -0.84 0.20 25.59
C LEU A 173 -1.15 1.70 25.71
N ILE A 174 -1.68 2.32 24.65
CA ILE A 174 -1.99 3.75 24.58
C ILE A 174 -3.51 3.93 24.52
N ASN A 175 -4.07 4.64 25.51
CA ASN A 175 -5.52 4.86 25.61
C ASN A 175 -6.12 5.65 24.43
N ASP A 176 -5.34 6.55 23.83
CA ASP A 176 -5.73 7.32 22.65
C ASP A 176 -4.60 7.36 21.62
N LEU A 177 -4.75 6.58 20.53
CA LEU A 177 -3.79 6.55 19.43
C LEU A 177 -3.71 7.88 18.66
N TYR A 178 -4.72 8.74 18.73
CA TYR A 178 -4.72 10.06 18.09
C TYR A 178 -4.05 11.14 18.96
N SER A 179 -3.59 10.78 20.17
CA SER A 179 -2.70 11.64 20.94
C SER A 179 -1.34 11.80 20.25
N THR A 180 -0.64 12.90 20.53
CA THR A 180 0.70 13.18 19.99
C THR A 180 1.66 12.00 20.18
N VAL A 181 1.61 11.33 21.33
CA VAL A 181 2.47 10.18 21.64
C VAL A 181 2.09 8.97 20.80
N GLY A 182 0.79 8.67 20.65
CA GLY A 182 0.31 7.59 19.78
C GLY A 182 0.70 7.81 18.33
N LEU A 183 0.45 9.01 17.81
CA LEU A 183 0.81 9.39 16.44
C LEU A 183 2.31 9.39 16.19
N ALA A 184 3.13 9.82 17.16
CA ALA A 184 4.59 9.74 17.04
C ALA A 184 5.07 8.29 16.90
N TRP A 185 4.51 7.37 17.70
CA TRP A 185 4.80 5.94 17.54
C TRP A 185 4.33 5.39 16.20
N LEU A 186 3.16 5.80 15.71
CA LEU A 186 2.69 5.40 14.39
C LEU A 186 3.64 5.87 13.28
N VAL A 187 4.14 7.10 13.34
CA VAL A 187 5.15 7.60 12.39
C VAL A 187 6.41 6.75 12.47
N VAL A 188 6.94 6.49 13.66
CA VAL A 188 8.18 5.71 13.85
C VAL A 188 8.02 4.29 13.29
N LEU A 189 6.92 3.60 13.62
CA LEU A 189 6.66 2.26 13.12
C LEU A 189 6.55 2.21 11.60
N ASN A 190 5.83 3.17 11.01
CA ASN A 190 5.67 3.25 9.57
C ASN A 190 6.94 3.70 8.84
N LEU A 191 7.78 4.52 9.47
CA LEU A 191 9.08 4.89 8.94
C LEU A 191 10.03 3.70 8.91
N ILE A 192 10.09 2.92 10.00
CA ILE A 192 10.85 1.66 10.03
C ILE A 192 10.34 0.73 8.95
N GLY A 193 9.01 0.55 8.84
CA GLY A 193 8.39 -0.23 7.78
C GLY A 193 8.81 0.24 6.39
N PHE A 194 8.71 1.54 6.12
CA PHE A 194 9.11 2.13 4.85
C PHE A 194 10.59 1.87 4.52
N ILE A 195 11.50 2.04 5.49
CA ILE A 195 12.93 1.79 5.27
C ILE A 195 13.19 0.32 4.98
N LEU A 196 12.62 -0.60 5.78
CA LEU A 196 12.82 -2.04 5.58
C LEU A 196 12.30 -2.49 4.21
N ASP A 197 11.14 -1.99 3.80
CA ASP A 197 10.51 -2.37 2.54
C ASP A 197 11.24 -1.75 1.35
N VAL A 198 11.25 -0.42 1.28
CA VAL A 198 11.69 0.31 0.08
C VAL A 198 13.21 0.33 -0.06
N VAL A 199 13.94 0.45 1.05
CA VAL A 199 15.40 0.63 1.02
C VAL A 199 16.16 -0.69 1.14
N ILE A 200 15.64 -1.65 1.90
CA ILE A 200 16.34 -2.92 2.13
C ILE A 200 15.82 -4.00 1.21
N ILE A 201 14.52 -4.28 1.21
CA ILE A 201 13.95 -5.39 0.43
C ILE A 201 13.97 -5.03 -1.07
N ASP A 202 13.24 -3.98 -1.44
CA ASP A 202 12.99 -3.63 -2.84
C ASP A 202 14.25 -3.18 -3.58
N TYR A 203 15.12 -2.40 -2.92
CA TYR A 203 16.39 -1.98 -3.52
C TYR A 203 17.39 -3.13 -3.69
N SER A 204 17.36 -4.12 -2.79
CA SER A 204 18.23 -5.30 -2.91
C SER A 204 17.82 -6.21 -4.06
N ASP A 205 16.53 -6.30 -4.37
CA ASP A 205 16.02 -7.09 -5.50
C ASP A 205 16.30 -6.44 -6.87
N LEU A 206 16.70 -5.16 -6.89
CA LEU A 206 17.07 -4.41 -8.10
C LEU A 206 18.57 -4.49 -8.44
N LEU A 207 19.44 -4.92 -7.52
CA LEU A 207 20.91 -5.01 -7.68
C LEU A 207 21.36 -6.42 -8.10
#